data_AF-A0A3D0XWP3-F1
#
_entry.id   AF-A0A3D0XWP3-F1
#
_cell.length_a   1.000
_cell.length_b   1.000
_cell.length_c   1.000
_cell.angle_alpha   90.00
_cell.angle_beta   90.00
_cell.angle_gamma   90.00
#
_symmetry.space_group_name_H-M   'P 1'
#
loop_
_entity.id
_entity.type
_entity.pdbx_description
1 polymer ?
#
loop_
_entity_poly.entity_id
_entity_poly.type
_entity_poly.pdbx_seq_one_letter_code
_entity_poly.pdbx_strand_id
1 'polypeptide(L)'
;CCIFEGMMSVFRDGVILQNDADEEIAVDLTSSDSFNSAAAEFDGDIRFTYCTEFIVSREKSPRKDPEELRRYLETIGDCVVVVSDNDIIKTHVHTEEPNKALEAALRYGQLLTVKIDNMKEQHRKAKAAEEA
;
A
#
# COMPACT_ATOMS: atom_id res chain seq x y z
N CYS A 1 18.74 19.83 5.34
CA CYS A 1 17.43 19.44 4.78
C CYS A 1 16.39 19.82 5.82
N CYS A 2 15.56 20.81 5.49
CA CYS A 2 14.54 21.38 6.39
C CYS A 2 13.56 20.32 6.94
N ILE A 3 13.33 19.22 6.20
CA ILE A 3 12.48 18.11 6.64
C ILE A 3 13.06 17.42 7.88
N PHE A 4 14.35 17.06 7.86
CA PHE A 4 14.97 16.38 9.00
C PHE A 4 15.09 17.28 10.23
N GLU A 5 15.26 18.59 10.02
CA GLU A 5 15.33 19.59 11.09
C GLU A 5 13.96 19.78 11.77
N GLY A 6 12.89 19.87 10.98
CA GLY A 6 11.52 19.93 11.50
C GLY A 6 11.13 18.68 12.28
N MET A 7 11.44 17.49 11.75
CA MET A 7 11.19 16.22 12.46
C MET A 7 11.94 16.18 13.80
N MET A 8 13.22 16.60 13.82
CA MET A 8 14.05 16.56 15.02
C MET A 8 13.57 17.53 16.12
N SER A 9 13.05 18.71 15.74
CA SER A 9 12.46 19.68 16.67
C SER A 9 11.27 19.10 17.44
N VAL A 10 10.41 18.33 16.76
CA VAL A 10 9.27 17.65 17.42
C VAL A 10 9.76 16.58 18.40
N PHE A 11 10.74 15.78 18.00
CA PHE A 11 11.26 14.71 18.86
C PHE A 11 12.02 15.22 20.09
N ARG A 12 12.74 16.34 19.96
CA ARG A 12 13.55 16.88 21.04
C ARG A 12 12.76 17.78 21.97
N ASP A 13 12.03 18.72 21.38
CA ASP A 13 11.49 19.87 22.09
C ASP A 13 9.95 19.89 22.07
N GLY A 14 9.32 18.97 21.33
CA GLY A 14 7.86 18.94 21.17
C GLY A 14 7.31 20.10 20.34
N VAL A 15 8.18 20.81 19.62
CA VAL A 15 7.82 22.03 18.87
C VAL A 15 7.75 21.71 17.38
N ILE A 16 6.59 21.99 16.77
CA ILE A 16 6.41 21.98 15.32
C ILE A 16 6.94 23.31 14.78
N LEU A 17 7.98 23.26 13.95
CA LEU A 17 8.46 24.45 13.24
C LEU A 17 7.39 24.86 12.22
N GLN A 18 6.71 25.97 12.49
CA GLN A 18 5.76 26.54 11.54
C GLN A 18 6.55 27.15 10.38
N ASN A 19 6.18 26.77 9.16
CA ASN A 19 6.61 27.47 7.97
C ASN A 19 5.74 28.74 7.90
N ASP A 20 6.34 29.93 7.86
CA ASP A 20 5.61 31.21 7.77
C ASP A 20 4.91 31.44 6.41
N ALA A 21 4.61 30.35 5.69
CA ALA A 21 3.78 30.35 4.49
C ALA A 21 2.47 29.65 4.84
N ASP A 22 1.43 30.46 5.01
CA ASP A 22 0.07 30.08 5.35
C ASP A 22 -0.46 28.91 4.51
N GLU A 23 -0.79 27.79 5.16
CA GLU A 23 -2.06 27.06 5.02
C GLU A 23 -2.11 25.91 6.05
N GLU A 24 -3.13 25.91 6.90
CA GLU A 24 -3.38 24.85 7.89
C GLU A 24 -3.79 23.54 7.18
N ILE A 25 -2.86 22.59 7.06
CA ILE A 25 -3.23 21.21 6.75
C ILE A 25 -3.60 20.53 8.07
N ALA A 26 -4.91 20.43 8.34
CA ALA A 26 -5.44 19.61 9.42
C ALA A 26 -5.21 18.13 9.06
N VAL A 27 -4.12 17.54 9.56
CA VAL A 27 -3.83 16.12 9.38
C VAL A 27 -4.55 15.33 10.48
N ASP A 28 -5.72 14.77 10.16
CA ASP A 28 -6.42 13.83 11.05
C ASP A 28 -5.71 12.47 11.05
N LEU A 29 -4.90 12.23 12.07
CA LEU A 29 -4.08 11.01 12.27
C LEU A 29 -4.89 9.77 12.65
N THR A 30 -6.22 9.80 12.62
CA THR A 30 -7.07 8.70 13.10
C THR A 30 -7.70 7.84 12.00
N SER A 31 -7.51 8.19 10.73
CA SER A 31 -8.09 7.44 9.62
C SER A 31 -7.07 6.47 9.00
N SER A 32 -7.44 5.18 8.95
CA SER A 32 -6.75 4.13 8.21
C SER A 32 -6.60 4.40 6.70
N ASP A 33 -7.19 5.49 6.21
CA ASP A 33 -7.06 6.00 4.84
C ASP A 33 -5.72 6.69 4.55
N SER A 34 -4.93 7.01 5.57
CA SER A 34 -3.59 7.57 5.38
C SER A 34 -2.63 6.60 4.68
N PHE A 35 -2.86 5.28 4.76
CA PHE A 35 -2.12 4.29 3.95
C PHE A 35 -2.62 4.22 2.50
N ASN A 36 -3.91 4.48 2.25
CA ASN A 36 -4.47 4.46 0.90
C ASN A 36 -4.01 5.67 0.08
N SER A 37 -3.88 6.84 0.70
CA SER A 37 -3.53 8.09 0.00
C SER A 37 -2.08 8.11 -0.48
N ALA A 38 -1.13 7.60 0.32
CA ALA A 38 0.28 7.55 -0.08
C ALA A 38 0.55 6.59 -1.26
N ALA A 39 -0.30 5.57 -1.45
CA ALA A 39 -0.21 4.67 -2.60
C ALA A 39 -0.90 5.23 -3.86
N ALA A 40 -1.84 6.15 -3.69
CA ALA A 40 -2.57 6.79 -4.79
C ALA A 40 -1.83 7.99 -5.42
N GLU A 41 -0.95 8.67 -4.66
CA GLU A 41 -0.15 9.80 -5.13
C GLU A 41 1.18 9.38 -5.80
N PHE A 42 1.13 8.43 -6.72
CA PHE A 42 2.29 8.16 -7.59
C PHE A 42 2.00 8.67 -9.01
N ASP A 43 2.37 9.92 -9.28
CA ASP A 43 2.41 10.55 -10.63
C ASP A 43 3.58 10.01 -11.49
N GLY A 44 4.13 8.85 -11.11
CA GLY A 44 5.19 8.14 -11.82
C GLY A 44 4.63 7.13 -12.81
N ASP A 45 5.34 6.95 -13.92
CA ASP A 45 5.02 6.04 -15.03
C ASP A 45 4.48 4.68 -14.53
N ILE A 46 3.17 4.44 -14.69
CA ILE A 46 2.50 3.23 -14.20
C ILE A 46 2.99 2.03 -15.02
N ARG A 47 3.98 1.31 -14.49
CA ARG A 47 4.55 0.11 -15.12
C ARG A 47 3.57 -1.05 -15.16
N PHE A 48 2.85 -1.29 -14.07
CA PHE A 48 1.84 -2.35 -13.95
C PHE A 48 0.46 -1.76 -13.69
N THR A 49 -0.54 -2.24 -14.41
CA THR A 49 -1.87 -1.63 -14.47
C THR A 49 -2.72 -1.92 -13.24
N TYR A 50 -2.58 -3.11 -12.64
CA TYR A 50 -3.44 -3.53 -11.54
C TYR A 50 -2.72 -3.48 -10.19
N CYS A 51 -3.31 -2.74 -9.26
CA CYS A 51 -3.04 -2.91 -7.85
C CYS A 51 -3.88 -4.09 -7.33
N THR A 52 -3.22 -5.10 -6.77
CA THR A 52 -3.86 -6.30 -6.21
C THR A 52 -3.58 -6.35 -4.71
N GLU A 53 -4.62 -6.11 -3.92
CA GLU A 53 -4.58 -6.18 -2.47
C GLU A 53 -5.40 -7.37 -1.98
N PHE A 54 -4.86 -8.14 -1.04
CA PHE A 54 -5.62 -9.24 -0.45
C PHE A 54 -5.16 -9.56 0.97
N ILE A 55 -6.08 -10.19 1.71
CA ILE A 55 -5.82 -10.80 3.01
C ILE A 55 -6.09 -12.30 2.89
N VAL A 56 -5.14 -13.12 3.29
CA VAL A 56 -5.26 -14.58 3.30
C VAL A 56 -5.07 -15.13 4.72
N SER A 57 -5.87 -16.13 5.10
CA SER A 57 -5.70 -16.82 6.39
C SER A 57 -4.43 -17.68 6.42
N ARG A 58 -3.93 -17.99 7.62
CA ARG A 58 -2.76 -18.86 7.87
C ARG A 58 -3.15 -20.16 8.58
N GLU A 59 -4.16 -20.83 8.03
CA GLU A 59 -4.72 -22.06 8.61
C GLU A 59 -4.06 -23.35 8.11
N LYS A 60 -3.34 -23.31 6.97
CA LYS A 60 -2.73 -24.53 6.40
C LYS A 60 -1.55 -25.01 7.22
N SER A 61 -1.50 -26.33 7.44
CA SER A 61 -0.41 -27.04 8.11
C SER A 61 0.31 -27.96 7.11
N PRO A 62 1.65 -27.95 7.05
CA PRO A 62 2.55 -27.07 7.78
C PRO A 62 2.42 -25.60 7.33
N ARG A 63 2.65 -24.66 8.26
CA ARG A 63 2.64 -23.23 7.96
C ARG A 63 3.80 -22.90 7.02
N LYS A 64 3.48 -22.35 5.86
CA LYS A 64 4.48 -21.84 4.90
C LYS A 64 5.02 -20.49 5.35
N ASP A 65 6.26 -20.22 4.95
CA ASP A 65 6.93 -18.94 5.21
C ASP A 65 6.32 -17.83 4.33
N PRO A 66 5.79 -16.74 4.92
CA PRO A 66 5.34 -15.57 4.17
C PRO A 66 6.43 -14.92 3.30
N GLU A 67 7.72 -15.10 3.62
CA GLU A 67 8.79 -14.60 2.75
C GLU A 67 8.81 -15.28 1.38
N GLU A 68 8.40 -16.56 1.29
CA GLU A 68 8.27 -17.25 0.00
C GLU A 68 7.21 -16.58 -0.89
N LEU A 69 6.09 -16.12 -0.29
CA LEU A 69 5.04 -15.40 -1.00
C LEU A 69 5.60 -14.08 -1.52
N ARG A 70 6.28 -13.32 -0.66
CA ARG A 70 6.91 -12.06 -1.04
C ARG A 70 7.88 -12.24 -2.21
N ARG A 71 8.81 -13.20 -2.12
CA ARG A 71 9.78 -13.47 -3.19
C ARG A 71 9.10 -13.85 -4.49
N TYR A 72 8.02 -14.63 -4.44
CA TYR A 72 7.24 -14.95 -5.63
C TYR A 72 6.58 -13.71 -6.24
N LEU A 73 5.95 -12.87 -5.42
CA LEU A 73 5.27 -11.66 -5.88
C LEU A 73 6.25 -10.67 -6.52
N GLU A 74 7.47 -10.56 -5.98
CA GLU A 74 8.57 -9.77 -6.56
C GLU A 74 9.00 -10.25 -7.95
N THR A 75 8.66 -11.48 -8.36
CA THR A 75 8.92 -11.97 -9.73
C THR A 75 7.83 -11.63 -10.74
N ILE A 76 6.61 -11.33 -10.29
CA ILE A 76 5.44 -11.07 -11.16
C ILE A 76 4.95 -9.62 -11.08
N GLY A 77 5.58 -8.78 -10.28
CA GLY A 77 5.13 -7.42 -10.01
C GLY A 77 6.17 -6.55 -9.32
N ASP A 78 5.80 -5.31 -9.05
CA ASP A 78 6.57 -4.37 -8.23
C ASP A 78 5.73 -3.85 -7.04
N CYS A 79 6.33 -2.94 -6.26
CA CYS A 79 5.72 -2.35 -5.07
C CYS A 79 5.11 -3.39 -4.11
N VAL A 80 5.82 -4.52 -3.94
CA VAL A 80 5.34 -5.65 -3.13
C VAL A 80 5.44 -5.31 -1.65
N VAL A 81 4.31 -5.38 -0.96
CA VAL A 81 4.23 -5.28 0.50
C VAL A 81 3.56 -6.55 1.03
N VAL A 82 4.26 -7.30 1.86
CA VAL A 82 3.74 -8.49 2.54
C VAL A 82 3.94 -8.31 4.03
N VAL A 83 2.83 -8.26 4.77
CA VAL A 83 2.82 -8.16 6.23
C VAL A 83 2.11 -9.40 6.77
N SER A 84 2.81 -10.18 7.59
CA SER A 84 2.26 -11.38 8.20
C SER A 84 2.05 -11.22 9.69
N ASP A 85 0.90 -11.66 10.18
CA ASP A 85 0.59 -11.87 11.59
C ASP A 85 0.40 -13.38 11.86
N ASN A 86 0.04 -13.77 13.08
CA ASN A 86 -0.16 -15.16 13.47
C ASN A 86 -1.23 -15.87 12.62
N ASP A 87 -2.32 -15.18 12.27
CA ASP A 87 -3.49 -15.82 11.64
C ASP A 87 -3.76 -15.34 10.22
N ILE A 88 -3.13 -14.25 9.77
CA ILE A 88 -3.37 -13.66 8.45
C ILE A 88 -2.09 -13.15 7.79
N ILE A 89 -2.13 -13.01 6.47
CA ILE A 89 -1.12 -12.31 5.67
C ILE A 89 -1.85 -11.25 4.85
N LYS A 90 -1.50 -9.98 5.05
CA LYS A 90 -1.97 -8.85 4.25
C LYS A 90 -0.93 -8.54 3.18
N THR A 91 -1.38 -8.43 1.93
CA THR A 91 -0.51 -8.28 0.78
C THR A 91 -1.00 -7.18 -0.15
N HIS A 92 -0.06 -6.43 -0.69
CA HIS A 92 -0.24 -5.47 -1.79
C HIS A 92 0.82 -5.77 -2.86
N VAL A 93 0.43 -5.79 -4.13
CA VAL A 93 1.34 -5.94 -5.27
C VAL A 93 0.78 -5.23 -6.48
N HIS A 94 1.63 -4.55 -7.25
CA HIS A 94 1.28 -4.09 -8.58
C HIS A 94 1.69 -5.14 -9.61
N THR A 95 0.76 -5.64 -10.41
CA THR A 95 1.02 -6.72 -11.38
C THR A 95 0.07 -6.64 -12.58
N GLU A 96 0.43 -7.25 -13.71
CA GLU A 96 -0.52 -7.52 -14.81
C GLU A 96 -1.25 -8.87 -14.63
N GLU A 97 -0.84 -9.67 -13.64
CA GLU A 97 -1.31 -11.04 -13.45
C GLU A 97 -1.93 -11.23 -12.05
N PRO A 98 -3.02 -10.51 -11.72
CA PRO A 98 -3.66 -10.59 -10.40
C PRO A 98 -4.10 -12.02 -10.06
N ASN A 99 -4.50 -12.79 -11.06
CA ASN A 99 -4.87 -14.20 -10.93
C ASN A 99 -3.73 -15.04 -10.32
N LYS A 100 -2.49 -14.81 -10.74
CA LYS A 100 -1.31 -15.54 -10.25
C LYS A 100 -0.97 -15.17 -8.81
N ALA A 101 -1.10 -13.89 -8.46
CA ALA A 101 -0.92 -13.43 -7.09
C ALA A 101 -1.93 -14.10 -6.13
N LEU A 102 -3.21 -14.16 -6.52
CA LEU A 102 -4.26 -14.80 -5.74
C LEU A 102 -4.08 -16.33 -5.66
N GLU A 103 -3.67 -16.98 -6.76
CA GLU A 103 -3.38 -18.41 -6.77
C GLU A 103 -2.23 -18.77 -5.81
N ALA A 104 -1.17 -17.97 -5.79
CA ALA A 104 -0.07 -18.14 -4.85
C ALA A 104 -0.51 -17.95 -3.40
N ALA A 105 -1.35 -16.95 -3.13
CA ALA A 105 -1.92 -16.70 -1.81
C ALA A 105 -2.72 -17.90 -1.28
N LEU A 106 -3.53 -18.53 -2.13
CA LEU A 106 -4.34 -19.71 -1.76
C LEU A 106 -3.51 -20.91 -1.25
N ARG A 107 -2.19 -20.91 -1.45
CA ARG A 107 -1.29 -21.92 -0.86
C ARG A 107 -1.08 -21.75 0.65
N TYR A 108 -1.43 -20.60 1.21
CA TYR A 108 -1.30 -20.26 2.63
C TYR A 108 -2.60 -20.46 3.42
N GLY A 109 -3.75 -20.22 2.80
CA GLY A 109 -5.07 -20.38 3.40
C GLY A 109 -6.18 -19.86 2.50
N GLN A 110 -7.35 -19.54 3.09
CA GLN A 110 -8.48 -18.96 2.37
C GLN A 110 -8.34 -17.44 2.21
N LEU A 111 -8.78 -16.92 1.07
CA LEU A 111 -8.85 -15.48 0.82
C LEU A 111 -10.00 -14.89 1.65
N LEU A 112 -9.68 -13.98 2.57
CA LEU A 112 -10.65 -13.29 3.41
C LEU A 112 -11.17 -12.02 2.72
N THR A 113 -10.29 -11.32 2.03
CA THR A 113 -10.61 -10.09 1.31
C THR A 113 -9.71 -9.97 0.09
N VAL A 114 -10.28 -9.49 -1.01
CA VAL A 114 -9.57 -9.25 -2.28
C VAL A 114 -10.08 -7.93 -2.86
N LYS A 115 -9.14 -7.09 -3.30
CA LYS A 115 -9.39 -5.84 -4.00
C LYS A 115 -8.42 -5.75 -5.18
N ILE A 116 -8.97 -5.46 -6.35
CA ILE A 116 -8.19 -5.38 -7.60
C ILE A 116 -8.60 -4.09 -8.30
N ASP A 117 -7.69 -3.15 -8.36
CA ASP A 117 -7.93 -1.82 -8.90
C ASP A 117 -7.09 -1.58 -10.14
N ASN A 118 -7.73 -1.11 -11.22
CA ASN A 118 -7.03 -0.60 -12.38
C ASN A 118 -6.56 0.83 -12.09
N MET A 119 -5.28 1.00 -11.77
CA MET A 119 -4.70 2.27 -11.37
C MET A 119 -4.72 3.30 -12.51
N LYS A 120 -4.61 2.86 -13.77
CA LYS A 120 -4.72 3.76 -14.94
C LYS A 120 -6.12 4.35 -15.07
N GLU A 121 -7.14 3.53 -14.85
CA GLU A 121 -8.52 3.98 -14.90
C GLU A 121 -8.88 4.86 -13.70
N GLN A 122 -8.38 4.53 -12.50
CA GLN A 122 -8.53 5.40 -11.32
C GLN A 122 -7.90 6.77 -11.57
N HIS A 123 -6.67 6.82 -12.08
CA HIS A 123 -5.99 8.05 -12.41
C HIS A 123 -6.74 8.86 -13.48
N ARG A 124 -7.26 8.20 -14.53
CA ARG A 124 -8.10 8.86 -15.55
C ARG A 124 -9.37 9.48 -14.95
N LYS A 125 -10.05 8.75 -14.06
CA LYS A 125 -11.26 9.24 -13.39
C LYS A 125 -10.97 10.40 -12.44
N ALA A 126 -9.87 10.33 -11.70
CA ALA A 126 -9.43 11.41 -10.82
C ALA A 126 -9.21 12.71 -11.60
N LYS A 127 -8.47 12.66 -12.72
CA LYS A 127 -8.27 13.83 -13.60
C LYS A 127 -9.57 14.37 -14.17
N ALA A 128 -10.47 13.50 -14.64
CA ALA A 128 -11.76 13.94 -15.17
C ALA A 128 -12.68 14.59 -14.13
N ALA A 129 -12.57 14.20 -12.85
CA ALA A 129 -13.33 14.80 -11.75
C ALA A 129 -12.75 16.15 -11.30
N GLU A 130 -11.44 16.35 -11.42
CA GLU A 130 -10.77 17.63 -11.13
C GLU A 130 -11.07 18.69 -12.20
N GLU A 131 -11.34 18.26 -13.44
CA GLU A 131 -11.68 19.13 -14.57
C GLU A 131 -13.17 19.54 -14.66
N ALA A 132 -14.04 18.99 -13.78
CA ALA A 132 -15.51 19.17 -13.82
C ALA A 132 -16.03 20.12 -12.73
#